data_AF-A0A2E4P771-F1
#
_entry.id   AF-A0A2E4P771-F1
#
_cell.length_a   1.000
_cell.length_b   1.000
_cell.length_c   1.000
_cell.angle_alpha   90.00
_cell.angle_beta   90.00
_cell.angle_gamma   90.00
#
_symmetry.space_group_name_H-M   'P 1'
#
loop_
_entity.id
_entity.type
_entity.pdbx_description
1 polymer ?
#
loop_
_entity_poly.entity_id
_entity_poly.type
_entity_poly.pdbx_seq_one_letter_code
_entity_poly.pdbx_strand_id
1 'polypeptide(L)'
;MKYNSIYIWESDLEMVTKAIIDFIDMHSIDEPVVNAGDTFFIYAISESEFLIQAPDSFDNIYFSYLVNYVVYSKRGTRLKAKGLTKGDDNLHPDIKGKNLLFFIPDTDKEYDNVYIVTDDNLVYKNDFGGSTSVINADITFELPEIDDSSLKEPFSIAIPEENKIKNEGIIGAIKNCSDTKSYNSKN
;
A
#
# COMPACT_ATOMS: atom_id res chain seq x y z
N MET A 1 2.04 -13.92 4.86
CA MET A 1 1.95 -12.49 4.51
C MET A 1 2.99 -11.70 5.27
N LYS A 2 3.80 -10.92 4.55
CA LYS A 2 4.89 -10.10 5.13
C LYS A 2 4.31 -8.85 5.83
N TYR A 3 4.99 -8.32 6.85
CA TYR A 3 4.63 -7.01 7.42
C TYR A 3 4.98 -5.87 6.44
N ASN A 4 4.41 -4.70 6.70
CA ASN A 4 4.47 -3.53 5.84
C ASN A 4 3.98 -3.86 4.43
N SER A 5 2.85 -4.56 4.34
CA SER A 5 2.29 -4.98 3.06
C SER A 5 0.86 -4.51 2.86
N ILE A 6 0.51 -4.20 1.62
CA ILE A 6 -0.84 -3.76 1.24
C ILE A 6 -1.38 -4.77 0.24
N TYR A 7 -2.45 -5.45 0.61
CA TYR A 7 -3.21 -6.29 -0.29
C TYR A 7 -4.23 -5.42 -1.04
N ILE A 8 -4.24 -5.54 -2.36
CA ILE A 8 -5.16 -4.86 -3.27
C ILE A 8 -5.91 -5.92 -4.06
N TRP A 9 -7.21 -5.71 -4.24
CA TRP A 9 -8.06 -6.57 -5.07
C TRP A 9 -8.94 -5.74 -6.02
N GLU A 10 -9.47 -6.41 -7.04
CA GLU A 10 -10.28 -5.78 -8.10
C GLU A 10 -9.57 -4.62 -8.80
N SER A 11 -8.26 -4.77 -9.04
CA SER A 11 -7.44 -3.77 -9.74
C SER A 11 -6.61 -4.41 -10.84
N ASP A 12 -5.83 -3.60 -11.57
CA ASP A 12 -4.83 -4.08 -12.52
C ASP A 12 -3.44 -3.55 -12.15
N LEU A 13 -2.40 -4.22 -12.67
CA LEU A 13 -1.01 -3.88 -12.35
C LEU A 13 -0.65 -2.43 -12.72
N GLU A 14 -1.24 -1.90 -13.79
CA GLU A 14 -0.97 -0.54 -14.24
C GLU A 14 -1.50 0.49 -13.24
N MET A 15 -2.72 0.30 -12.72
CA MET A 15 -3.31 1.14 -11.68
C MET A 15 -2.51 1.07 -10.38
N VAL A 16 -2.17 -0.14 -9.92
CA VAL A 16 -1.38 -0.33 -8.70
C VAL A 16 -0.01 0.35 -8.81
N THR A 17 0.68 0.14 -9.93
CA THR A 17 2.00 0.74 -10.19
C THR A 17 1.92 2.27 -10.20
N LYS A 18 0.91 2.83 -10.88
CA LYS A 18 0.70 4.29 -10.93
C LYS A 18 0.39 4.87 -9.55
N ALA A 19 -0.38 4.20 -8.71
CA ALA A 19 -0.68 4.68 -7.36
C ALA A 19 0.60 4.82 -6.53
N ILE A 20 1.53 3.87 -6.63
CA ILE A 20 2.84 3.92 -5.94
C ILE A 20 3.73 5.03 -6.51
N ILE A 21 3.80 5.16 -7.84
CA ILE A 21 4.58 6.25 -8.47
C ILE A 21 4.03 7.62 -8.05
N ASP A 22 2.71 7.80 -8.13
CA ASP A 22 2.05 9.06 -7.77
C ASP A 22 2.26 9.38 -6.27
N PHE A 23 2.41 8.37 -5.40
CA PHE A 23 2.75 8.55 -3.97
C PHE A 23 4.20 9.02 -3.80
N ILE A 24 5.15 8.35 -4.47
CA ILE A 24 6.56 8.73 -4.47
C ILE A 24 6.73 10.17 -4.95
N ASP A 25 6.11 10.52 -6.09
CA ASP A 25 6.22 11.85 -6.70
C ASP A 25 5.67 12.95 -5.77
N MET A 26 4.58 12.68 -5.05
CA MET A 26 4.00 13.64 -4.10
C MET A 26 4.94 13.94 -2.93
N HIS A 27 5.63 12.92 -2.43
CA HIS A 27 6.47 13.04 -1.24
C HIS A 27 7.96 13.26 -1.56
N SER A 28 8.33 13.45 -2.83
CA SER A 28 9.74 13.65 -3.23
C SER A 28 10.20 15.12 -3.21
N ILE A 29 9.34 16.10 -2.92
CA ILE A 29 9.64 17.52 -3.15
C ILE A 29 9.79 18.34 -1.86
N ASP A 30 8.87 18.23 -0.89
CA ASP A 30 8.82 19.16 0.25
C ASP A 30 9.00 18.48 1.63
N GLU A 31 8.60 17.22 1.79
CA GLU A 31 8.80 16.41 3.01
C GLU A 31 9.04 14.94 2.61
N PRO A 32 10.31 14.48 2.56
CA PRO A 32 10.60 13.12 2.13
C PRO A 32 10.09 12.10 3.16
N VAL A 33 8.89 11.59 2.89
CA VAL A 33 8.31 10.40 3.55
C VAL A 33 9.03 9.12 3.11
N VAL A 34 9.85 9.22 2.06
CA VAL A 34 10.55 8.13 1.39
C VAL A 34 12.05 8.41 1.38
N ASN A 35 12.86 7.43 1.77
CA ASN A 35 14.32 7.59 1.70
C ASN A 35 14.81 7.17 0.31
N ALA A 36 15.84 7.84 -0.19
CA ALA A 36 16.53 7.39 -1.38
C ALA A 36 17.03 5.93 -1.21
N GLY A 37 16.81 5.09 -2.23
CA GLY A 37 17.17 3.67 -2.20
C GLY A 37 16.12 2.75 -1.58
N ASP A 38 15.11 3.29 -0.88
CA ASP A 38 13.95 2.49 -0.47
C ASP A 38 13.25 1.92 -1.72
N THR A 39 12.74 0.69 -1.61
CA THR A 39 12.16 -0.03 -2.75
C THR A 39 10.80 -0.62 -2.38
N PHE A 40 9.80 -0.38 -3.22
CA PHE A 40 8.53 -1.08 -3.18
C PHE A 40 8.61 -2.35 -4.04
N PHE A 41 7.99 -3.43 -3.56
CA PHE A 41 7.85 -4.66 -4.33
C PHE A 41 6.37 -4.96 -4.56
N ILE A 42 5.99 -5.24 -5.81
CA ILE A 42 4.62 -5.59 -6.18
C ILE A 42 4.61 -7.05 -6.64
N TYR A 43 3.91 -7.89 -5.89
CA TYR A 43 3.67 -9.29 -6.22
C TYR A 43 2.28 -9.44 -6.83
N ALA A 44 2.19 -10.00 -8.03
CA ALA A 44 0.91 -10.41 -8.60
C ALA A 44 0.48 -11.75 -7.98
N ILE A 45 -0.67 -11.76 -7.31
CA ILE A 45 -1.29 -12.97 -6.75
C ILE A 45 -2.17 -13.61 -7.83
N SER A 46 -2.99 -12.79 -8.49
CA SER A 46 -3.83 -13.16 -9.64
C SER A 46 -3.84 -12.03 -10.68
N GLU A 47 -4.70 -12.11 -11.70
CA GLU A 47 -4.82 -11.02 -12.68
C GLU A 47 -5.42 -9.74 -12.08
N SER A 48 -6.15 -9.86 -10.97
CA SER A 48 -6.86 -8.74 -10.32
C SER A 48 -6.48 -8.52 -8.86
N GLU A 49 -5.46 -9.22 -8.35
CA GLU A 49 -5.04 -9.16 -6.95
C GLU A 49 -3.53 -9.03 -6.82
N PHE A 50 -3.11 -8.12 -5.96
CA PHE A 50 -1.72 -7.72 -5.80
C PHE A 50 -1.36 -7.58 -4.33
N LEU A 51 -0.11 -7.87 -4.00
CA LEU A 51 0.49 -7.56 -2.72
C LEU A 51 1.62 -6.55 -2.97
N ILE A 52 1.51 -5.36 -2.38
CA ILE A 52 2.61 -4.41 -2.31
C ILE A 52 3.36 -4.67 -1.01
N GLN A 53 4.67 -4.81 -1.04
CA GLN A 53 5.54 -4.68 0.13
C GLN A 53 6.16 -3.28 0.10
N ALA A 54 5.86 -2.49 1.12
CA ALA A 54 6.43 -1.18 1.35
C ALA A 54 7.84 -1.30 1.98
N PRO A 55 8.66 -0.24 1.92
CA PRO A 55 9.95 -0.21 2.58
C PRO A 55 9.85 -0.44 4.09
N ASP A 56 10.84 -1.13 4.67
CA ASP A 56 10.90 -1.38 6.12
C ASP A 56 11.14 -0.10 6.95
N SER A 57 11.59 0.98 6.29
CA SER A 57 11.78 2.30 6.88
C SER A 57 10.47 3.01 7.24
N PHE A 58 9.32 2.52 6.75
CA PHE A 58 8.02 3.13 7.01
C PHE A 58 7.56 2.81 8.42
N ASP A 59 7.33 3.87 9.21
CA ASP A 59 6.57 3.78 10.44
C ASP A 59 5.07 3.69 10.17
N ASN A 60 4.28 3.50 11.22
CA ASN A 60 2.82 3.38 11.10
C ASN A 60 2.13 4.65 10.60
N ILE A 61 2.72 5.84 10.80
CA ILE A 61 2.15 7.10 10.28
C ILE A 61 2.31 7.11 8.75
N TYR A 62 3.52 6.89 8.25
CA TYR A 62 3.79 6.85 6.81
C TYR A 62 3.09 5.69 6.11
N PHE A 63 3.01 4.54 6.76
CA PHE A 63 2.23 3.41 6.26
C PHE A 63 0.74 3.77 6.16
N SER A 64 0.18 4.53 7.10
CA SER A 64 -1.20 5.01 7.02
C SER A 64 -1.42 5.94 5.82
N TYR A 65 -0.49 6.86 5.55
CA TYR A 65 -0.56 7.75 4.39
C TYR A 65 -0.52 6.97 3.08
N LEU A 66 0.35 5.96 2.99
CA LEU A 66 0.42 5.08 1.83
C LEU A 66 -0.90 4.33 1.60
N VAL A 67 -1.50 3.74 2.65
CA VAL A 67 -2.79 3.03 2.53
C VAL A 67 -3.88 3.97 2.05
N ASN A 68 -3.99 5.17 2.64
CA ASN A 68 -4.97 6.17 2.20
C ASN A 68 -4.76 6.56 0.73
N TYR A 69 -3.51 6.83 0.35
CA TYR A 69 -3.19 7.26 -1.01
C TYR A 69 -3.44 6.20 -2.07
N VAL A 70 -3.12 4.93 -1.77
CA VAL A 70 -3.43 3.80 -2.65
C VAL A 70 -4.94 3.71 -2.88
N VAL A 71 -5.75 3.84 -1.82
CA VAL A 71 -7.22 3.81 -1.94
C VAL A 71 -7.74 5.03 -2.70
N TYR A 72 -7.21 6.23 -2.46
CA TYR A 72 -7.70 7.49 -3.02
C TYR A 72 -6.80 8.11 -4.09
N SER A 73 -6.14 7.27 -4.90
CA SER A 73 -5.19 7.76 -5.90
C SER A 73 -5.77 8.88 -6.77
N LYS A 74 -4.93 9.83 -7.20
CA LYS A 74 -5.30 11.05 -7.94
C LYS A 74 -6.08 10.85 -9.25
N ARG A 75 -6.33 9.61 -9.67
CA ARG A 75 -6.91 9.25 -10.97
C ARG A 75 -8.41 8.92 -10.91
N GLY A 76 -9.07 9.27 -9.81
CA GLY A 76 -10.53 9.15 -9.68
C GLY A 76 -11.03 7.71 -9.61
N THR A 77 -10.14 6.74 -9.40
CA THR A 77 -10.48 5.34 -9.15
C THR A 77 -10.13 5.01 -7.72
N ARG A 78 -11.11 4.50 -6.98
CA ARG A 78 -10.93 4.05 -5.60
C ARG A 78 -10.47 2.60 -5.62
N LEU A 79 -9.21 2.34 -5.27
CA LEU A 79 -8.72 0.97 -5.15
C LEU A 79 -9.24 0.35 -3.86
N LYS A 80 -9.53 -0.94 -3.90
CA LYS A 80 -9.86 -1.71 -2.70
C LYS A 80 -8.57 -2.25 -2.10
N ALA A 81 -8.28 -1.87 -0.86
CA ALA A 81 -7.01 -2.22 -0.22
C ALA A 81 -7.15 -2.43 1.29
N LYS A 82 -6.26 -3.28 1.82
CA LYS A 82 -6.02 -3.51 3.25
C LYS A 82 -4.52 -3.56 3.50
N GLY A 83 -4.02 -2.82 4.49
CA GLY A 83 -2.60 -2.78 4.87
C GLY A 83 -2.34 -3.60 6.13
N LEU A 84 -1.33 -4.47 6.12
CA LEU A 84 -0.86 -5.20 7.29
C LEU A 84 0.51 -4.65 7.75
N THR A 85 0.59 -4.28 9.01
CA THR A 85 1.85 -3.92 9.67
C THR A 85 1.82 -4.32 11.16
N LYS A 86 2.88 -3.99 11.89
CA LYS A 86 3.00 -4.16 13.32
C LYS A 86 2.98 -2.79 14.00
N GLY A 87 2.29 -2.71 15.13
CA GLY A 87 2.18 -1.48 15.90
C GLY A 87 3.51 -0.96 16.44
N ASP A 88 3.76 0.32 16.24
CA ASP A 88 4.90 1.07 16.79
C ASP A 88 4.46 2.08 17.86
N ASP A 89 5.40 2.96 18.26
CA ASP A 89 5.22 3.97 19.31
C ASP A 89 4.61 5.29 18.79
N ASN A 90 4.38 5.43 17.49
CA ASN A 90 3.91 6.66 16.87
C ASN A 90 2.38 6.76 16.82
N LEU A 91 1.67 5.67 17.13
CA LEU A 91 0.21 5.63 17.25
C LEU A 91 -0.24 5.55 18.72
N HIS A 92 -1.51 5.18 18.95
CA HIS A 92 -2.06 4.96 20.28
C HIS A 92 -1.23 3.94 21.09
N PRO A 93 -0.90 4.18 22.37
CA PRO A 93 -0.03 3.30 23.16
C PRO A 93 -0.45 1.83 23.21
N ASP A 94 -1.77 1.58 23.24
CA ASP A 94 -2.35 0.22 23.29
C ASP A 94 -2.19 -0.59 21.98
N ILE A 95 -1.71 0.05 20.90
CA ILE A 95 -1.50 -0.57 19.59
C ILE A 95 -0.09 -1.20 19.49
N LYS A 96 0.87 -0.71 20.29
CA LYS A 96 2.28 -1.10 20.21
C LYS A 96 2.45 -2.62 20.25
N GLY A 97 3.16 -3.15 19.25
CA GLY A 97 3.52 -4.56 19.14
C GLY A 97 2.39 -5.49 18.66
N LYS A 98 1.17 -4.99 18.49
CA LYS A 98 0.04 -5.76 17.93
C LYS A 98 0.11 -5.85 16.41
N ASN A 99 -0.54 -6.85 15.84
CA ASN A 99 -0.77 -6.89 14.40
C ASN A 99 -1.88 -5.91 14.04
N LEU A 100 -1.64 -5.09 13.02
CA LEU A 100 -2.53 -4.02 12.61
C LEU A 100 -3.01 -4.26 11.19
N LEU A 101 -4.31 -4.15 11.00
CA LEU A 101 -4.94 -4.12 9.69
C LEU A 101 -5.49 -2.72 9.45
N PHE A 102 -4.82 -1.98 8.58
CA PHE A 102 -5.24 -0.67 8.09
C PHE A 102 -6.26 -0.85 6.97
N PHE A 103 -7.34 -0.09 7.00
CA PHE A 103 -8.38 -0.13 5.98
C PHE A 103 -9.09 1.22 5.86
N ILE A 104 -9.77 1.40 4.73
CA ILE A 104 -10.67 2.52 4.50
C ILE A 104 -12.09 1.93 4.35
N PRO A 105 -13.04 2.24 5.26
CA PRO A 105 -14.41 1.75 5.14
C PRO A 105 -15.04 2.17 3.82
N ASP A 106 -15.80 1.30 3.15
CA ASP A 106 -16.49 1.64 1.89
C ASP A 106 -17.41 2.86 2.03
N THR A 107 -17.92 3.10 3.24
CA THR A 107 -18.78 4.24 3.59
C THR A 107 -18.03 5.53 3.86
N ASP A 108 -16.69 5.53 3.92
CA ASP A 108 -15.89 6.73 4.17
C ASP A 108 -16.08 7.77 3.05
N LYS A 109 -16.25 9.03 3.46
CA LYS A 109 -16.47 10.18 2.57
C LYS A 109 -15.59 11.37 2.94
N GLU A 110 -14.80 11.25 4.02
CA GLU A 110 -13.99 12.34 4.57
C GLU A 110 -12.60 12.34 3.92
N TYR A 111 -12.17 11.20 3.35
CA TYR A 111 -10.91 11.01 2.61
C TYR A 111 -9.63 11.25 3.42
N ASP A 112 -9.75 11.68 4.67
CA ASP A 112 -8.68 12.14 5.56
C ASP A 112 -8.49 11.22 6.77
N ASN A 113 -9.03 10.00 6.72
CA ASN A 113 -8.97 9.04 7.81
C ASN A 113 -8.53 7.67 7.34
N VAL A 114 -7.81 6.98 8.21
CA VAL A 114 -7.48 5.56 8.05
C VAL A 114 -7.90 4.82 9.30
N TYR A 115 -8.55 3.69 9.12
CA TYR A 115 -9.04 2.89 10.24
C TYR A 115 -8.10 1.72 10.45
N ILE A 116 -7.96 1.32 11.71
CA ILE A 116 -7.06 0.26 12.15
C ILE A 116 -7.89 -0.73 12.95
N VAL A 117 -7.81 -2.01 12.62
CA VAL A 117 -8.26 -3.07 13.52
C VAL A 117 -7.04 -3.89 13.98
N THR A 118 -6.97 -4.14 15.28
CA THR A 118 -5.93 -4.96 15.91
C THR A 118 -6.33 -6.42 15.92
N ASP A 119 -5.38 -7.33 16.10
CA ASP A 119 -5.63 -8.77 16.23
C ASP A 119 -6.48 -9.18 17.44
N ASP A 120 -6.62 -8.31 18.44
CA ASP A 120 -7.60 -8.43 19.53
C ASP A 120 -8.96 -7.76 19.23
N ASN A 121 -9.20 -7.37 17.97
CA ASN A 121 -10.43 -6.78 17.43
C ASN A 121 -10.82 -5.43 18.07
N LEU A 122 -9.85 -4.64 18.52
CA LEU A 122 -10.08 -3.24 18.85
C LEU A 122 -9.96 -2.39 17.58
N VAL A 123 -10.86 -1.43 17.42
CA VAL A 123 -10.90 -0.57 16.23
C VAL A 123 -10.53 0.85 16.59
N TYR A 124 -9.66 1.43 15.78
CA TYR A 124 -9.18 2.78 15.93
C TYR A 124 -9.41 3.58 14.66
N LYS A 125 -9.68 4.87 14.80
CA LYS A 125 -9.66 5.87 13.73
C LYS A 125 -8.37 6.67 13.88
N ASN A 126 -7.53 6.68 12.84
CA ASN A 126 -6.35 7.52 12.72
C ASN A 126 -6.66 8.67 11.75
N ASP A 127 -6.61 9.90 12.24
CA ASP A 127 -6.73 11.09 11.39
C ASP A 127 -5.37 11.55 10.87
N PHE A 128 -5.38 12.36 9.82
CA PHE A 128 -4.16 12.92 9.23
C PHE A 128 -3.46 13.95 10.14
N GLY A 129 -4.06 14.32 11.27
CA GLY A 129 -3.39 15.06 12.34
C GLY A 129 -2.52 14.17 13.23
N GLY A 130 -2.50 12.86 12.99
CA GLY A 130 -1.77 11.86 13.77
C GLY A 130 -2.50 11.47 15.06
N SER A 131 -3.74 11.91 15.25
CA SER A 131 -4.53 11.52 16.41
C SER A 131 -5.21 10.19 16.15
N THR A 132 -4.98 9.24 17.06
CA THR A 132 -5.61 7.92 17.03
C THR A 132 -6.64 7.82 18.15
N SER A 133 -7.88 7.47 17.82
CA SER A 133 -8.98 7.33 18.77
C SER A 133 -9.67 5.98 18.66
N VAL A 134 -10.09 5.40 19.79
CA VAL A 134 -10.85 4.15 19.81
C VAL A 134 -12.28 4.40 19.34
N ILE A 135 -12.79 3.51 18.49
CA ILE A 135 -14.17 3.57 18.01
C ILE A 135 -14.85 2.20 18.15
N ASN A 136 -16.18 2.21 18.14
CA ASN A 136 -16.96 0.99 18.01
C ASN A 136 -17.34 0.79 16.54
N ALA A 137 -16.83 -0.27 15.92
CA ALA A 137 -17.19 -0.68 14.58
C ALA A 137 -17.29 -2.20 14.52
N ASP A 138 -18.23 -2.70 13.71
CA ASP A 138 -18.43 -4.14 13.48
C ASP A 138 -17.49 -4.63 12.37
N ILE A 139 -16.19 -4.65 12.67
CA ILE A 139 -15.14 -5.17 11.80
C ILE A 139 -14.15 -6.01 12.60
N THR A 140 -13.73 -7.11 12.02
CA THR A 140 -12.78 -8.06 12.59
C THR A 140 -11.44 -7.99 11.87
N PHE A 141 -10.39 -8.37 12.60
CA PHE A 141 -9.08 -8.59 11.99
C PHE A 141 -9.12 -9.83 11.10
N GLU A 142 -9.18 -9.60 9.79
CA GLU A 142 -9.20 -10.66 8.79
C GLU A 142 -8.24 -10.33 7.65
N LEU A 143 -7.20 -11.16 7.56
CA LEU A 143 -6.23 -11.13 6.47
C LEU A 143 -6.67 -12.03 5.33
N PRO A 144 -6.39 -11.64 4.08
CA PRO A 144 -6.52 -12.55 2.95
C PRO A 144 -5.57 -13.74 3.14
N GLU A 145 -6.05 -14.94 2.83
CA GLU A 145 -5.21 -16.14 2.79
C GLU A 145 -4.30 -16.07 1.55
N ILE A 146 -3.06 -15.58 1.75
CA ILE A 146 -2.04 -15.52 0.70
C ILE A 146 -1.01 -16.62 0.98
N ASP A 147 -0.86 -17.54 0.04
CA ASP A 147 0.23 -18.51 0.04
C ASP A 147 1.52 -17.83 -0.44
N ASP A 148 2.34 -17.40 0.51
CA ASP A 148 3.62 -16.74 0.23
C ASP A 148 4.55 -17.61 -0.66
N SER A 149 4.41 -18.94 -0.64
CA SER A 149 5.22 -19.85 -1.46
C SER A 149 4.83 -19.85 -2.94
N SER A 150 3.63 -19.35 -3.26
CA SER A 150 3.11 -19.24 -4.62
C SER A 150 3.48 -17.92 -5.30
N LEU A 151 4.01 -16.95 -4.54
CA LEU A 151 4.35 -15.64 -5.06
C LEU A 151 5.53 -15.73 -6.03
N LYS A 152 5.34 -15.17 -7.22
CA LYS A 152 6.37 -15.05 -8.25
C LYS A 152 7.32 -13.89 -7.93
N GLU A 153 8.38 -13.76 -8.73
CA GLU A 153 9.28 -12.61 -8.68
C GLU A 153 8.50 -11.29 -8.76
N PRO A 154 8.75 -10.34 -7.83
CA PRO A 154 8.02 -9.09 -7.78
C PRO A 154 8.48 -8.11 -8.85
N PHE A 155 7.61 -7.18 -9.20
CA PHE A 155 7.99 -5.93 -9.86
C PHE A 155 8.50 -4.94 -8.80
N SER A 156 9.68 -4.37 -9.00
CA SER A 156 10.30 -3.44 -8.05
C SER A 156 10.23 -1.98 -8.51
N ILE A 157 9.89 -1.07 -7.60
CA ILE A 157 9.92 0.38 -7.81
C ILE A 157 10.87 0.98 -6.76
N ALA A 158 12.07 1.36 -7.19
CA ALA A 158 13.05 2.00 -6.32
C ALA A 158 12.85 3.52 -6.29
N ILE A 159 13.02 4.11 -5.11
CA ILE A 159 12.99 5.56 -4.92
C ILE A 159 14.36 6.12 -5.34
N PRO A 160 14.40 7.06 -6.29
CA PRO A 160 15.65 7.57 -6.83
C PRO A 160 16.45 8.38 -5.80
N GLU A 161 17.77 8.26 -5.81
CA GLU A 161 18.66 9.24 -5.15
C GLU A 161 18.48 10.61 -5.82
N GLU A 162 18.25 11.65 -5.03
CA GLU A 162 17.80 12.97 -5.49
C GLU A 162 18.64 13.54 -6.65
N ASN A 163 17.99 13.79 -7.81
CA ASN A 163 18.22 14.84 -8.84
C ASN A 163 17.69 14.52 -10.26
N LYS A 164 16.84 13.49 -10.47
CA LYS A 164 16.36 13.16 -11.84
C LYS A 164 14.89 12.82 -12.00
N ILE A 165 13.99 13.52 -11.31
CA ILE A 165 12.60 13.60 -11.80
C ILE A 165 12.50 14.79 -12.76
N LYS A 166 13.17 14.69 -13.91
CA LYS A 166 12.73 15.34 -15.14
C LYS A 166 11.74 14.38 -15.81
N ASN A 167 10.47 14.63 -15.55
CA ASN A 167 9.20 14.21 -16.18
C ASN A 167 9.13 13.38 -17.50
N GLU A 168 10.05 12.47 -17.84
CA GLU A 168 9.95 11.67 -19.09
C GLU A 168 10.22 10.16 -18.95
N GLY A 169 10.47 9.60 -17.77
CA GLY A 169 11.06 8.25 -17.67
C GLY A 169 10.13 7.04 -17.44
N ILE A 170 9.00 7.19 -16.73
CA ILE A 170 8.40 6.01 -16.06
C ILE A 170 7.48 5.18 -16.99
N ILE A 171 6.96 5.78 -18.07
CA ILE A 171 6.10 5.07 -19.05
C ILE A 171 6.87 3.94 -19.79
N GLY A 172 8.21 3.99 -19.85
CA GLY A 172 9.03 2.97 -20.50
C GLY A 172 9.06 1.61 -19.80
N ALA A 173 8.95 1.58 -18.47
CA ALA A 173 9.00 0.33 -17.70
C ALA A 173 7.70 -0.48 -17.82
N ILE A 174 6.55 0.20 -17.97
CA ILE A 174 5.23 -0.45 -18.11
C ILE A 174 5.11 -1.14 -19.47
N LYS A 175 5.64 -0.55 -20.56
CA LYS A 175 5.57 -1.15 -21.91
C LYS A 175 6.33 -2.47 -22.05
N ASN A 176 7.48 -2.62 -21.38
CA ASN A 176 8.27 -3.85 -21.48
C ASN A 176 7.64 -5.05 -20.74
N CYS A 177 6.71 -4.83 -19.80
CA CYS A 177 5.99 -5.92 -19.14
C CYS A 177 4.78 -6.41 -19.96
N SER A 178 4.08 -5.52 -20.67
CA SER A 178 2.95 -5.90 -21.53
C SER A 178 3.35 -6.77 -22.73
N ASP A 179 4.62 -6.71 -23.16
CA ASP A 179 5.10 -7.43 -24.35
C ASP A 179 5.48 -8.91 -24.08
N THR A 180 5.31 -9.43 -22.85
CA THR A 180 5.62 -10.84 -22.53
C THR A 180 4.41 -11.78 -22.50
N LYS A 181 3.17 -11.30 -22.75
CA LYS A 181 2.03 -12.22 -22.98
C LYS A 181 1.99 -12.70 -24.44
N SER A 182 2.96 -13.52 -24.84
CA SER A 182 2.70 -14.60 -25.81
C SER A 182 2.45 -15.89 -25.03
N TYR A 183 1.20 -16.07 -24.60
CA TYR A 183 0.73 -17.38 -24.20
C TYR A 183 0.79 -18.27 -25.44
N ASN A 184 1.82 -19.12 -25.52
CA ASN A 184 1.86 -20.24 -26.46
C ASN A 184 0.70 -21.18 -26.13
N SER A 185 -0.42 -20.99 -26.81
CA SER A 185 -1.36 -22.07 -27.06
C SER A 185 -0.80 -22.91 -28.20
N LYS A 186 -0.13 -24.01 -27.86
CA LYS A 186 0.12 -25.10 -28.80
C LYS A 186 -0.14 -26.45 -28.14
N ASN A 187 -1.17 -27.08 -28.69
CA ASN A 187 -1.57 -28.49 -28.73
C ASN A 187 -2.25 -29.07 -27.50
#